data_AF-A0A7Z0HD24-F1
#
_entry.id   AF-A0A7Z0HD24-F1
#
_cell.length_a   1.000
_cell.length_b   1.000
_cell.length_c   1.000
_cell.angle_alpha   90.00
_cell.angle_beta   90.00
_cell.angle_gamma   90.00
#
_symmetry.space_group_name_H-M   'P 1'
#
loop_
_entity.id
_entity.type
_entity.pdbx_description
1 polymer ?
#
loop_
_entity_poly.entity_id
_entity_poly.type
_entity_poly.pdbx_seq_one_letter_code
_entity_poly.pdbx_strand_id
1 'polypeptide(L)'
;MKNMTKVMMAATLAIGTLAAGCQTTNLPAPVNQPITADVLQAHNWQLVDAKRSNGDKVTQLFFDPAKPLTLNFMNDNGRGYVAFMNTCNNMGAGYSVANGEVEIKNGISTMMACPEPQASFDTTALATVKGKYSLSKNANNVPILTIKNNDQVAYFKAVAK
;
A
#
# COMPACT_ATOMS: atom_id res chain seq x y z
N MET A 1 39.76 27.77 -78.83
CA MET A 1 38.28 27.63 -78.91
C MET A 1 37.72 28.32 -77.68
N LYS A 2 36.78 29.24 -77.88
CA LYS A 2 36.23 30.16 -76.87
C LYS A 2 35.37 29.39 -75.84
N ASN A 3 35.40 29.80 -74.57
CA ASN A 3 34.29 30.50 -73.92
C ASN A 3 34.58 30.80 -72.42
N MET A 4 34.29 32.05 -72.04
CA MET A 4 34.47 32.67 -70.73
C MET A 4 33.34 32.30 -69.73
N THR A 5 33.55 32.68 -68.46
CA THR A 5 32.57 33.37 -67.58
C THR A 5 31.94 32.58 -66.40
N LYS A 6 32.46 32.90 -65.19
CA LYS A 6 31.78 33.32 -63.93
C LYS A 6 31.23 32.33 -62.85
N VAL A 7 31.68 32.62 -61.62
CA VAL A 7 30.92 33.02 -60.40
C VAL A 7 30.63 31.99 -59.27
N MET A 8 31.20 32.35 -58.10
CA MET A 8 30.73 32.35 -56.70
C MET A 8 30.16 31.10 -55.97
N MET A 9 30.77 30.89 -54.79
CA MET A 9 30.15 30.79 -53.45
C MET A 9 29.28 29.56 -53.14
N ALA A 10 29.78 28.69 -52.26
CA ALA A 10 28.95 27.77 -51.49
C ALA A 10 29.50 27.67 -50.05
N ALA A 11 28.66 28.08 -49.11
CA ALA A 11 28.89 28.07 -47.67
C ALA A 11 28.89 26.62 -47.12
N THR A 12 29.86 26.33 -46.25
CA THR A 12 30.01 25.02 -45.60
C THR A 12 29.35 24.98 -44.23
N LEU A 13 28.32 24.12 -44.17
CA LEU A 13 27.72 23.31 -43.09
C LEU A 13 27.89 23.72 -41.62
N ALA A 14 26.76 24.02 -40.98
CA ALA A 14 26.57 23.94 -39.54
C ALA A 14 26.41 22.47 -39.09
N ILE A 15 27.11 22.11 -38.01
CA ILE A 15 27.06 20.79 -37.36
C ILE A 15 25.78 20.71 -36.53
N GLY A 16 24.87 19.82 -36.92
CA GLY A 16 23.66 19.50 -36.15
C GLY A 16 23.99 18.62 -34.95
N THR A 17 23.71 19.10 -33.75
CA THR A 17 23.77 18.34 -32.50
C THR A 17 22.57 17.40 -32.42
N LEU A 18 22.83 16.09 -32.37
CA LEU A 18 21.83 15.05 -32.09
C LEU A 18 21.46 15.09 -30.60
N ALA A 19 20.28 15.62 -30.29
CA ALA A 19 19.67 15.45 -28.97
C ALA A 19 19.09 14.04 -28.88
N ALA A 20 19.77 13.15 -28.14
CA ALA A 20 19.21 11.88 -27.71
C ALA A 20 18.09 12.16 -26.70
N GLY A 21 16.83 12.07 -27.16
CA GLY A 21 15.66 12.16 -26.29
C GLY A 21 15.54 10.89 -25.44
N CYS A 22 15.87 10.99 -24.15
CA CYS A 22 15.43 10.02 -23.16
C CYS A 22 13.90 10.11 -23.07
N GLN A 23 13.19 9.18 -23.71
CA GLN A 23 11.79 8.94 -23.43
C GLN A 23 11.69 8.27 -22.06
N THR A 24 11.60 9.07 -21.01
CA THR A 24 11.10 8.61 -19.72
C THR A 24 9.65 8.22 -19.93
N THR A 25 9.35 6.92 -19.92
CA THR A 25 7.99 6.44 -19.70
C THR A 25 7.51 7.00 -18.37
N ASN A 26 6.67 8.04 -18.39
CA ASN A 26 5.94 8.52 -17.23
C ASN A 26 4.97 7.43 -16.79
N LEU A 27 5.46 6.44 -16.05
CA LEU A 27 4.61 5.61 -15.21
C LEU A 27 3.95 6.58 -14.21
N PRO A 28 2.61 6.62 -14.12
CA PRO A 28 1.95 7.42 -13.10
C PRO A 28 2.54 7.04 -11.75
N ALA A 29 3.07 8.03 -11.02
CA ALA A 29 3.46 7.83 -9.64
C ALA A 29 2.24 7.27 -8.88
N PRO A 30 2.43 6.35 -7.91
CA PRO A 30 1.34 5.88 -7.07
C PRO A 30 0.59 7.08 -6.50
N VAL A 31 -0.68 7.24 -6.88
CA VAL A 31 -1.51 8.32 -6.35
C VAL A 31 -1.78 7.98 -4.90
N ASN A 32 -1.04 8.62 -3.99
CA ASN A 32 -1.27 8.49 -2.57
C ASN A 32 -2.59 9.20 -2.27
N GLN A 33 -3.63 8.41 -2.04
CA GLN A 33 -4.96 8.94 -1.76
C GLN A 33 -5.06 9.36 -0.29
N PRO A 34 -5.81 10.43 0.01
CA PRO A 34 -6.01 10.83 1.40
C PRO A 34 -6.71 9.70 2.16
N ILE A 35 -6.19 9.38 3.35
CA ILE A 35 -6.87 8.44 4.24
C ILE A 35 -7.94 9.20 5.03
N THR A 36 -9.17 8.71 4.91
CA THR A 36 -10.32 9.19 5.69
C THR A 36 -10.99 8.01 6.37
N ALA A 37 -11.75 8.28 7.43
CA ALA A 37 -12.54 7.27 8.11
C ALA A 37 -13.55 6.62 7.14
N ASP A 38 -14.18 7.40 6.25
CA ASP A 38 -15.15 6.90 5.28
C ASP A 38 -14.54 5.87 4.33
N VAL A 39 -13.33 6.11 3.83
CA VAL A 39 -12.66 5.15 2.95
C VAL A 39 -12.29 3.87 3.69
N LEU A 40 -11.79 3.97 4.92
CA LEU A 40 -11.52 2.79 5.75
C LEU A 40 -12.79 1.99 6.02
N GLN A 41 -13.92 2.67 6.24
CA GLN A 41 -15.22 2.07 6.54
C GLN A 41 -15.98 1.57 5.30
N ALA A 42 -15.61 1.99 4.08
CA ALA A 42 -16.29 1.57 2.86
C ALA A 42 -15.96 0.12 2.46
N HIS A 43 -14.88 -0.45 3.00
CA HIS A 43 -14.37 -1.76 2.61
C HIS A 43 -13.96 -2.62 3.80
N ASN A 44 -13.92 -3.93 3.56
CA ASN A 44 -13.07 -4.83 4.34
C ASN A 44 -11.67 -4.81 3.72
N TRP A 45 -10.63 -4.87 4.53
CA TRP A 45 -9.25 -4.81 4.08
C TRP A 45 -8.60 -6.17 4.29
N GLN A 46 -8.49 -6.96 3.23
CA GLN A 46 -7.96 -8.32 3.27
C GLN A 46 -6.45 -8.32 2.99
N LEU A 47 -5.66 -8.93 3.87
CA LEU A 47 -4.21 -9.06 3.72
C LEU A 47 -3.85 -9.81 2.44
N VAL A 48 -2.89 -9.28 1.68
CA VAL A 48 -2.36 -9.91 0.45
C VAL A 48 -0.86 -10.16 0.51
N ASP A 49 -0.10 -9.30 1.19
CA ASP A 49 1.35 -9.48 1.36
C ASP A 49 1.80 -8.80 2.66
N ALA A 50 2.84 -9.34 3.28
CA ALA A 50 3.51 -8.73 4.41
C ALA A 50 4.98 -9.17 4.46
N LYS A 51 5.86 -8.17 4.53
CA LYS A 51 7.31 -8.36 4.52
C LYS A 51 7.95 -7.62 5.67
N ARG A 52 8.91 -8.27 6.32
CA ARG A 52 9.79 -7.64 7.29
C ARG A 52 10.70 -6.61 6.60
N SER A 53 11.30 -5.73 7.39
CA SER A 53 12.26 -4.73 6.93
C SER A 53 13.47 -5.32 6.19
N ASN A 54 13.85 -6.56 6.51
CA ASN A 54 14.90 -7.32 5.81
C ASN A 54 14.44 -7.99 4.50
N GLY A 55 13.15 -7.86 4.12
CA GLY A 55 12.56 -8.46 2.92
C GLY A 55 11.88 -9.81 3.12
N ASP A 56 12.06 -10.47 4.26
CA ASP A 56 11.47 -11.77 4.54
C ASP A 56 9.95 -11.70 4.68
N LYS A 57 9.24 -12.74 4.23
CA LYS A 57 7.80 -12.85 4.44
C LYS A 57 7.47 -12.97 5.93
N VAL A 58 6.44 -12.27 6.39
CA VAL A 58 5.87 -12.44 7.74
C VAL A 58 4.99 -13.69 7.74
N THR A 59 5.61 -14.87 7.75
CA THR A 59 4.95 -16.18 7.56
C THR A 59 3.82 -16.45 8.55
N GLN A 60 3.89 -15.91 9.76
CA GLN A 60 2.86 -15.99 10.79
C GLN A 60 1.48 -15.53 10.29
N LEU A 61 1.44 -14.54 9.39
CA LEU A 61 0.17 -13.99 8.85
C LEU A 61 -0.43 -14.84 7.72
N PHE A 62 0.24 -15.92 7.31
CA PHE A 62 -0.13 -16.73 6.14
C PHE A 62 -0.23 -18.22 6.43
N PHE A 63 -0.44 -18.60 7.71
CA PHE A 63 -0.57 -20.02 8.07
C PHE A 63 -1.83 -20.68 7.49
N ASP A 64 -2.92 -19.93 7.34
CA ASP A 64 -4.17 -20.36 6.69
C ASP A 64 -4.52 -19.42 5.53
N PRO A 65 -4.15 -19.76 4.29
CA PRO A 65 -4.44 -18.91 3.12
C PRO A 65 -5.94 -18.83 2.78
N ALA A 66 -6.78 -19.74 3.29
CA ALA A 66 -8.23 -19.67 3.11
C ALA A 66 -8.89 -18.64 4.03
N LYS A 67 -8.21 -18.24 5.12
CA LYS A 67 -8.68 -17.28 6.12
C LYS A 67 -7.67 -16.16 6.36
N PRO A 68 -7.37 -15.33 5.35
CA PRO A 68 -6.42 -14.23 5.51
C PRO A 68 -6.90 -13.20 6.54
N LEU A 69 -5.97 -12.57 7.26
CA LEU A 69 -6.28 -11.45 8.15
C LEU A 69 -7.08 -10.40 7.38
N THR A 70 -8.26 -10.04 7.91
CA THR A 70 -9.11 -9.01 7.31
C THR A 70 -9.47 -7.98 8.35
N LEU A 71 -9.27 -6.69 8.05
CA LEU A 71 -9.60 -5.59 8.94
C LEU A 71 -10.95 -4.99 8.53
N ASN A 72 -11.85 -4.88 9.49
CA ASN A 72 -13.16 -4.25 9.30
C ASN A 72 -13.27 -3.00 10.17
N PHE A 73 -13.11 -1.83 9.56
CA PHE A 73 -13.29 -0.54 10.22
C PHE A 73 -14.77 -0.17 10.24
N MET A 74 -15.26 0.25 11.39
CA MET A 74 -16.65 0.63 11.61
C MET A 74 -16.76 1.83 12.54
N ASN A 75 -17.94 2.44 12.53
CA ASN A 75 -18.34 3.47 13.47
C ASN A 75 -19.37 2.87 14.44
N ASP A 76 -19.06 2.88 15.73
CA ASP A 76 -19.99 2.57 16.81
C ASP A 76 -20.33 3.85 17.56
N ASN A 77 -21.51 4.43 17.27
CA ASN A 77 -22.05 5.60 17.95
C ASN A 77 -21.06 6.78 18.02
N GLY A 78 -20.43 7.11 16.90
CA GLY A 78 -19.45 8.20 16.80
C GLY A 78 -18.02 7.79 17.18
N ARG A 79 -17.77 6.54 17.58
CA ARG A 79 -16.44 6.03 17.90
C ARG A 79 -15.93 5.09 16.81
N GLY A 80 -14.71 5.31 16.34
CA GLY A 80 -14.05 4.41 15.41
C GLY A 80 -13.63 3.11 16.09
N TYR A 81 -14.02 1.97 15.53
CA TYR A 81 -13.59 0.64 15.94
C TYR A 81 -13.13 -0.18 14.73
N VAL A 82 -12.05 -0.94 14.88
CA VAL A 82 -11.57 -1.90 13.87
C VAL A 82 -11.62 -3.31 14.46
N ALA A 83 -12.33 -4.20 13.78
CA ALA A 83 -12.36 -5.63 14.09
C ALA A 83 -11.33 -6.37 13.24
N PHE A 84 -10.69 -7.37 13.84
CA PHE A 84 -9.65 -8.18 13.21
C PHE A 84 -10.33 -9.52 12.95
N MET A 85 -10.63 -9.79 11.70
CA MET A 85 -11.36 -10.99 11.29
C MET A 85 -10.37 -12.13 11.05
N ASN A 86 -10.85 -13.36 11.18
CA ASN A 86 -10.09 -14.60 11.00
C ASN A 86 -8.98 -14.84 12.04
N THR A 87 -8.90 -14.01 13.09
CA THR A 87 -8.10 -14.28 14.29
C THR A 87 -8.76 -15.39 15.11
N CYS A 88 -7.96 -16.09 15.92
CA CYS A 88 -8.52 -17.06 16.84
C CYS A 88 -9.30 -16.34 17.94
N ASN A 89 -8.68 -15.36 18.60
CA ASN A 89 -9.38 -14.48 19.53
C ASN A 89 -10.31 -13.51 18.81
N ASN A 90 -11.38 -13.09 19.50
CA ASN A 90 -12.14 -11.93 19.06
C ASN A 90 -11.30 -10.68 19.38
N MET A 91 -10.72 -10.10 18.34
CA MET A 91 -9.77 -9.01 18.44
C MET A 91 -10.32 -7.74 17.80
N GLY A 92 -9.99 -6.61 18.40
CA GLY A 92 -10.26 -5.32 17.81
C GLY A 92 -9.51 -4.19 18.49
N ALA A 93 -9.69 -2.98 18.00
CA ALA A 93 -9.10 -1.79 18.59
C ALA A 93 -9.95 -0.56 18.29
N GLY A 94 -9.92 0.43 19.18
CA GLY A 94 -10.39 1.76 18.80
C GLY A 94 -9.46 2.38 17.76
N TYR A 95 -9.98 3.21 16.86
CA TYR A 95 -9.14 4.01 15.97
C TYR A 95 -9.68 5.43 15.81
N SER A 96 -8.78 6.33 15.41
CA SER A 96 -9.10 7.69 14.97
C SER A 96 -8.35 8.02 13.69
N VAL A 97 -8.93 8.90 12.87
CA VAL A 97 -8.28 9.45 11.68
C VAL A 97 -8.21 10.95 11.83
N ALA A 98 -7.00 11.51 11.80
CA ALA A 98 -6.76 12.94 11.88
C ALA A 98 -5.63 13.32 10.93
N ASN A 99 -5.82 14.37 10.13
CA ASN A 99 -4.83 14.87 9.18
C ASN A 99 -4.27 13.80 8.22
N GLY A 100 -5.10 12.84 7.81
CA GLY A 100 -4.68 11.73 6.94
C GLY A 100 -3.85 10.64 7.64
N GLU A 101 -3.66 10.73 8.95
CA GLU A 101 -3.03 9.69 9.76
C GLU A 101 -4.08 8.85 10.49
N VAL A 102 -3.81 7.56 10.60
CA VAL A 102 -4.61 6.63 11.40
C VAL A 102 -3.86 6.34 12.69
N GLU A 103 -4.56 6.50 13.81
CA GLU A 103 -4.08 6.10 15.12
C GLU A 103 -4.88 4.88 15.59
N ILE A 104 -4.18 3.78 15.85
CA ILE A 104 -4.76 2.58 16.49
C ILE A 104 -4.54 2.70 17.99
N LYS A 105 -5.64 2.69 18.75
CA LYS A 105 -5.64 2.67 20.22
C LYS A 105 -5.31 1.27 20.72
N ASN A 106 -5.28 1.10 22.05
CA ASN A 106 -5.03 -0.20 22.65
C ASN A 106 -5.99 -1.26 22.09
N GLY A 107 -5.41 -2.39 21.67
CA GLY A 107 -6.17 -3.53 21.20
C GLY A 107 -6.88 -4.23 22.35
N ILE A 108 -8.10 -4.67 22.09
CA ILE A 108 -8.85 -5.58 22.93
C ILE A 108 -8.82 -6.97 22.29
N SER A 109 -8.70 -8.00 23.12
CA SER A 109 -8.69 -9.40 22.70
C SER A 109 -9.40 -10.22 23.76
N THR A 110 -10.13 -11.24 23.34
CA THR A 110 -10.48 -12.34 24.24
C THR A 110 -9.22 -13.08 24.68
N MET A 111 -9.34 -13.90 25.74
CA MET A 111 -8.28 -14.78 26.22
C MET A 111 -8.66 -16.25 25.99
N MET A 112 -8.96 -16.60 24.74
CA MET A 112 -9.19 -18.00 24.37
C MET A 112 -7.85 -18.75 24.35
N ALA A 113 -7.88 -20.04 24.68
CA ALA A 113 -6.71 -20.90 24.66
C ALA A 113 -6.35 -21.30 23.21
N CYS A 114 -5.94 -20.32 22.41
CA CYS A 114 -5.57 -20.50 21.01
C CYS A 114 -4.27 -21.31 20.90
N PRO A 115 -4.27 -22.48 20.21
CA PRO A 115 -3.05 -23.23 19.96
C PRO A 115 -2.18 -22.53 18.90
N GLU A 116 -0.91 -22.95 18.79
CA GLU A 116 -0.10 -22.57 17.64
C GLU A 116 -0.58 -23.29 16.36
N PRO A 117 -0.53 -22.65 15.18
CA PRO A 117 0.05 -21.34 14.87
C PRO A 117 -0.88 -20.12 15.11
N GLN A 118 -2.09 -20.33 15.63
CA GLN A 118 -3.11 -19.29 15.73
C GLN A 118 -2.75 -18.20 16.76
N ALA A 119 -2.15 -18.58 17.89
CA ALA A 119 -1.65 -17.63 18.88
C ALA A 119 -0.58 -16.69 18.28
N SER A 120 0.34 -17.22 17.48
CA SER A 120 1.33 -16.41 16.75
C SER A 120 0.69 -15.50 15.70
N PHE A 121 -0.34 -15.98 14.99
CA PHE A 121 -1.11 -15.17 14.05
C PHE A 121 -1.78 -13.97 14.74
N ASP A 122 -2.50 -14.20 15.84
CA ASP A 122 -3.18 -13.15 16.61
C ASP A 122 -2.20 -12.07 17.10
N THR A 123 -1.08 -12.51 17.69
CA THR A 123 -0.01 -11.61 18.16
C THR A 123 0.56 -10.77 17.01
N THR A 124 0.82 -11.41 15.87
CA THR A 124 1.38 -10.74 14.69
C THR A 124 0.36 -9.79 14.05
N ALA A 125 -0.93 -10.13 14.03
CA ALA A 125 -1.99 -9.26 13.55
C ALA A 125 -2.07 -7.97 14.36
N LEU A 126 -1.99 -8.06 15.69
CA LEU A 126 -1.97 -6.88 16.57
C LEU A 126 -0.74 -5.99 16.36
N ALA A 127 0.44 -6.58 16.15
CA ALA A 127 1.65 -5.83 15.84
C ALA A 127 1.57 -5.16 14.47
N THR A 128 0.99 -5.84 13.48
CA THR A 128 0.89 -5.38 12.09
C THR A 128 0.13 -4.07 11.94
N VAL A 129 -0.98 -3.92 12.66
CA VAL A 129 -1.84 -2.73 12.54
C VAL A 129 -1.26 -1.49 13.24
N LYS A 130 -0.23 -1.65 14.08
CA LYS A 130 0.40 -0.54 14.80
C LYS A 130 1.46 0.13 13.93
N GLY A 131 1.03 0.90 12.93
CA GLY A 131 1.93 1.54 11.98
C GLY A 131 1.34 2.78 11.31
N LYS A 132 2.11 3.33 10.37
CA LYS A 132 1.65 4.40 9.48
C LYS A 132 0.88 3.80 8.32
N TYR A 133 -0.25 4.42 8.01
CA TYR A 133 -1.16 3.98 6.97
C TYR A 133 -0.97 4.83 5.72
N SER A 134 -1.02 4.21 4.55
CA SER A 134 -1.10 4.90 3.25
C SER A 134 -2.06 4.17 2.32
N LEU A 135 -2.68 4.91 1.40
CA LEU A 135 -3.66 4.35 0.47
C LEU A 135 -3.19 4.56 -0.97
N SER A 136 -3.24 3.49 -1.75
CA SER A 136 -2.92 3.50 -3.17
C SER A 136 -3.94 2.69 -3.96
N LYS A 137 -3.79 2.61 -5.28
CA LYS A 137 -4.54 1.69 -6.13
C LYS A 137 -3.57 0.77 -6.86
N ASN A 138 -3.94 -0.50 -7.01
CA ASN A 138 -3.19 -1.41 -7.88
C ASN A 138 -3.54 -1.18 -9.37
N ALA A 139 -2.91 -1.95 -10.26
CA ALA A 139 -3.12 -1.88 -11.71
C ALA A 139 -4.59 -2.10 -12.15
N ASN A 140 -5.40 -2.77 -11.32
CA ASN A 140 -6.81 -3.04 -11.58
C ASN A 140 -7.74 -2.01 -10.91
N ASN A 141 -7.22 -0.86 -10.49
CA ASN A 141 -7.93 0.18 -9.75
C ASN A 141 -8.53 -0.26 -8.40
N VAL A 142 -8.08 -1.40 -7.85
CA VAL A 142 -8.50 -1.85 -6.51
C VAL A 142 -7.69 -1.08 -5.46
N PRO A 143 -8.35 -0.44 -4.47
CA PRO A 143 -7.66 0.22 -3.38
C PRO A 143 -6.78 -0.75 -2.58
N ILE A 144 -5.55 -0.34 -2.30
CA ILE A 144 -4.58 -1.05 -1.47
C ILE A 144 -4.24 -0.18 -0.26
N LEU A 145 -4.64 -0.65 0.92
CA LEU A 145 -4.22 -0.09 2.19
C LEU A 145 -2.86 -0.69 2.56
N THR A 146 -1.89 0.17 2.78
CA THR A 146 -0.55 -0.22 3.23
C THR A 146 -0.39 0.21 4.67
N ILE A 147 0.09 -0.70 5.52
CA ILE A 147 0.45 -0.41 6.91
C ILE A 147 1.93 -0.68 7.07
N LYS A 148 2.70 0.33 7.48
CA LYS A 148 4.15 0.26 7.66
C LYS A 148 4.52 0.62 9.08
N ASN A 149 5.27 -0.27 9.74
CA ASN A 149 5.95 0.02 11.00
C ASN A 149 7.46 -0.20 10.83
N ASN A 150 8.21 -0.17 11.94
CA ASN A 150 9.67 -0.32 11.88
C ASN A 150 10.11 -1.74 11.50
N ASP A 151 9.27 -2.74 11.76
CA ASP A 151 9.60 -4.15 11.62
C ASP A 151 9.14 -4.71 10.26
N GLN A 152 8.05 -4.18 9.71
CA GLN A 152 7.39 -4.73 8.54
C GLN A 152 6.52 -3.72 7.76
N VAL A 153 6.21 -4.08 6.52
CA VAL A 153 5.18 -3.49 5.69
C VAL A 153 4.16 -4.55 5.31
N ALA A 154 2.87 -4.23 5.46
CA ALA A 154 1.76 -5.10 5.11
C ALA A 154 0.83 -4.40 4.11
N TYR A 155 0.31 -5.17 3.16
CA TYR A 155 -0.55 -4.71 2.08
C TYR A 155 -1.90 -5.42 2.19
N PHE A 156 -2.97 -4.65 2.16
CA PHE A 156 -4.34 -5.13 2.24
C PHE A 156 -5.12 -4.63 1.03
N LYS A 157 -5.79 -5.53 0.31
CA LYS A 157 -6.70 -5.14 -0.77
C LYS A 157 -8.08 -4.84 -0.20
N ALA A 158 -8.75 -3.83 -0.76
CA ALA A 158 -10.16 -3.63 -0.52
C ALA A 158 -10.97 -4.82 -1.05
N VAL A 159 -11.89 -5.33 -0.22
CA VAL A 159 -12.92 -6.30 -0.59
C VAL A 159 -14.28 -5.77 -0.10
N ALA A 160 -15.35 -6.30 -0.70
CA ALA A 160 -16.71 -5.93 -0.29
C ALA A 160 -16.94 -6.24 1.20
N LYS A 161 -17.79 -5.42 1.82
CA LYS A 161 -18.21 -5.60 3.21
C LYS A 161 -19.20 -6.74 3.39
#